data_AF-A0A4V1UHN0-F1
#
_entry.id   AF-A0A4V1UHN0-F1
#
_cell.length_a   1.000
_cell.length_b   1.000
_cell.length_c   1.000
_cell.angle_alpha   90.00
_cell.angle_beta   90.00
_cell.angle_gamma   90.00
#
_symmetry.space_group_name_H-M   'P 1'
#
loop_
_entity.id
_entity.type
_entity.pdbx_description
1 polymer ?
#
loop_
_entity_poly.entity_id
_entity_poly.type
_entity_poly.pdbx_seq_one_letter_code
_entity_poly.pdbx_strand_id
1 'polypeptide(L)'
;TGLGPSGVGERICACRDDKEALARARAWWDNGGKTPVTSIYDGSSSSAFLTGLMWNSIYEECPDAEYTGIAMEYGTLPPFEMMQALRAEHWLNVHPEAPAALAAQIKQQMMDAFYVNTDEWKQQIITQARQSLFQAVDGLSS
;
A
#
# COMPACT_ATOMS: atom_id res chain seq x y z
N THR A 1 -5.40 3.68 -2.79
CA THR A 1 -5.36 4.18 -1.39
C THR A 1 -5.42 5.69 -1.28
N GLY A 2 -5.79 6.43 -2.34
CA GLY A 2 -5.61 7.90 -2.34
C GLY A 2 -4.17 8.34 -2.65
N LEU A 3 -3.22 7.40 -2.74
CA LEU A 3 -1.82 7.65 -3.07
C LEU A 3 -1.48 7.04 -4.44
N GLY A 4 -0.75 7.79 -5.26
CA GLY A 4 -0.32 7.38 -6.60
C GLY A 4 -1.44 7.27 -7.65
N PRO A 5 -1.09 7.02 -8.92
CA PRO A 5 -2.05 6.82 -10.00
C PRO A 5 -2.88 5.54 -9.84
N SER A 6 -4.12 5.54 -10.31
CA SER A 6 -5.02 4.37 -10.23
C SER A 6 -4.38 3.11 -10.81
N GLY A 7 -4.36 2.04 -10.01
CA GLY A 7 -3.85 0.71 -10.37
C GLY A 7 -2.33 0.57 -10.38
N VAL A 8 -1.57 1.66 -10.22
CA VAL A 8 -0.11 1.60 -10.05
C VAL A 8 0.22 1.15 -8.63
N GLY A 9 1.03 0.10 -8.52
CA GLY A 9 1.49 -0.45 -7.25
C GLY A 9 2.86 0.10 -6.86
N GLU A 10 2.89 0.97 -5.85
CA GLU A 10 4.12 1.39 -5.19
C GLU A 10 4.69 0.24 -4.35
N ARG A 11 6.01 0.04 -4.43
CA ARG A 11 6.76 -0.92 -3.61
C ARG A 11 7.47 -0.14 -2.51
N ILE A 12 6.93 -0.18 -1.31
CA ILE A 12 7.47 0.56 -0.17
C ILE A 12 8.27 -0.41 0.68
N CYS A 13 9.53 -0.10 0.98
CA CYS A 13 10.35 -0.88 1.90
C CYS A 13 9.65 -0.95 3.27
N ALA A 14 9.33 -2.16 3.72
CA ALA A 14 8.63 -2.43 4.97
C ALA A 14 9.60 -2.84 6.08
N CYS A 15 10.81 -2.30 6.09
CA CYS A 15 11.84 -2.56 7.10
C CYS A 15 11.95 -1.39 8.09
N ARG A 16 12.83 -1.53 9.09
CA ARG A 16 13.30 -0.39 9.90
C ARG A 16 14.01 0.64 9.02
N ASP A 17 14.31 1.82 9.56
CA ASP A 17 15.22 2.78 8.93
C ASP A 17 16.67 2.26 8.97
N ASP A 18 16.93 1.26 8.13
CA ASP A 18 18.17 0.51 8.02
C ASP A 18 18.60 0.49 6.54
N LYS A 19 19.80 1.04 6.29
CA LYS A 19 20.37 1.17 4.95
C LYS A 19 20.68 -0.18 4.32
N GLU A 20 21.10 -1.18 5.11
CA GLU A 20 21.41 -2.51 4.58
C GLU A 20 20.13 -3.24 4.19
N ALA A 21 19.10 -3.16 5.03
CA ALA A 21 17.79 -3.72 4.72
C ALA A 21 17.16 -3.07 3.47
N LEU A 22 17.26 -1.73 3.34
CA LEU A 22 16.78 -1.02 2.15
C LEU A 22 17.58 -1.38 0.89
N ALA A 23 18.91 -1.51 1.00
CA ALA A 23 19.75 -1.93 -0.12
C ALA A 23 19.39 -3.34 -0.60
N ARG A 24 19.15 -4.28 0.33
CA ARG A 24 18.70 -5.64 0.00
C ARG A 24 17.30 -5.65 -0.62
N ALA A 25 16.37 -4.87 -0.09
CA ALA A 25 15.05 -4.73 -0.69
C ALA A 25 15.13 -4.19 -2.14
N ARG A 26 15.98 -3.19 -2.39
CA ARG A 26 16.25 -2.70 -3.75
C ARG A 26 16.87 -3.78 -4.63
N ALA A 27 17.82 -4.56 -4.12
CA ALA A 27 18.42 -5.66 -4.87
C ALA A 27 17.37 -6.70 -5.32
N TRP A 28 16.34 -6.96 -4.52
CA TRP A 28 15.30 -7.95 -4.81
C TRP A 28 14.23 -7.42 -5.76
N TRP A 29 13.69 -6.22 -5.49
CA TRP A 29 12.46 -5.75 -6.14
C TRP A 29 12.64 -4.60 -7.12
N ASP A 30 13.76 -3.89 -7.15
CA ASP A 30 13.93 -2.67 -7.96
C ASP A 30 13.95 -2.97 -9.47
N ASN A 31 14.46 -4.14 -9.86
CA ASN A 31 14.57 -4.60 -11.25
C ASN A 31 15.23 -3.56 -12.17
N GLY A 32 16.34 -2.96 -11.70
CA GLY A 32 17.05 -1.91 -12.42
C GLY A 32 16.20 -0.67 -12.68
N GLY A 33 15.41 -0.25 -11.69
CA GLY A 33 14.54 0.92 -11.71
C GLY A 33 13.19 0.72 -12.41
N LYS A 34 12.89 -0.47 -12.95
CA LYS A 34 11.58 -0.74 -13.58
C LYS A 34 10.46 -0.85 -12.55
N THR A 35 10.79 -1.25 -11.34
CA THR A 35 9.86 -1.45 -10.24
C THR A 35 10.44 -0.84 -8.97
N PRO A 36 10.60 0.50 -8.93
CA PRO A 36 11.41 1.16 -7.93
C PRO A 36 10.93 0.86 -6.51
N VAL A 37 11.89 0.61 -5.62
CA VAL A 37 11.61 0.43 -4.18
C VAL A 37 11.83 1.74 -3.44
N THR A 38 10.74 2.26 -2.87
CA THR A 38 10.70 3.52 -2.11
C THR A 38 10.86 3.28 -0.62
N SER A 39 11.05 4.35 0.16
CA SER A 39 11.12 4.34 1.62
C SER A 39 10.38 5.53 2.19
N ILE A 40 9.65 5.31 3.29
CA ILE A 40 8.98 6.37 4.05
C ILE A 40 9.97 7.25 4.83
N TYR A 41 11.25 6.84 4.91
CA TYR A 41 12.30 7.53 5.67
C TYR A 41 13.15 8.47 4.81
N ASP A 42 13.29 8.20 3.51
CA ASP A 42 14.17 8.97 2.60
C ASP A 42 13.42 9.95 1.68
N GLY A 43 12.09 10.04 1.83
CA GLY A 43 11.23 10.93 1.05
C GLY A 43 10.95 10.45 -0.38
N SER A 44 11.40 9.25 -0.77
CA SER A 44 11.09 8.68 -2.09
C SER A 44 9.66 8.12 -2.18
N SER A 45 9.03 7.81 -1.06
CA SER A 45 7.69 7.22 -1.05
C SER A 45 6.58 8.26 -1.16
N SER A 46 5.46 7.89 -1.79
CA SER A 46 4.23 8.70 -1.74
C SER A 46 3.51 8.58 -0.39
N SER A 47 3.81 7.51 0.36
CA SER A 47 3.36 7.30 1.73
C SER A 47 4.08 8.23 2.70
N ALA A 48 3.35 8.69 3.71
CA ALA A 48 3.89 9.56 4.76
C ALA A 48 4.85 8.78 5.69
N PHE A 49 5.61 9.51 6.51
CA PHE A 49 6.31 8.91 7.64
C PHE A 49 5.30 8.34 8.64
N LEU A 50 5.52 7.09 9.06
CA LEU A 50 4.64 6.34 9.95
C LEU A 50 5.40 5.82 11.17
N THR A 51 4.69 5.65 12.28
CA THR A 51 5.21 5.02 13.51
C THR A 51 4.26 3.91 13.96
N GLY A 52 4.72 3.00 14.84
CA GLY A 52 3.90 1.87 15.29
C GLY A 52 3.65 0.81 14.21
N LEU A 53 4.58 0.67 13.27
CA LEU A 53 4.47 -0.24 12.14
C LEU A 53 4.59 -1.70 12.59
N MET A 54 3.61 -2.53 12.20
CA MET A 54 3.49 -3.93 12.63
C MET A 54 4.74 -4.75 12.32
N TRP A 55 5.40 -4.52 11.19
CA TRP A 55 6.60 -5.24 10.77
C TRP A 55 7.77 -5.08 11.73
N ASN A 56 7.76 -4.10 12.65
CA ASN A 56 8.79 -4.00 13.68
C ASN A 56 8.80 -5.20 14.63
N SER A 57 7.64 -5.86 14.82
CA SER A 57 7.52 -7.04 15.70
C SER A 57 8.42 -8.21 15.29
N ILE A 58 8.69 -8.39 13.99
CA ILE A 58 9.50 -9.52 13.51
C ILE A 58 10.91 -9.53 14.10
N TYR A 59 11.44 -8.34 14.41
CA TYR A 59 12.78 -8.19 14.94
C TYR A 59 12.89 -8.49 16.42
N GLU A 60 11.76 -8.44 17.14
CA GLU A 60 11.67 -8.82 18.55
C GLU A 60 11.36 -10.32 18.68
N GLU A 61 10.41 -10.81 17.87
CA GLU A 61 9.95 -12.20 17.92
C GLU A 61 10.90 -13.18 17.22
N CYS A 62 11.69 -12.71 16.25
CA CYS A 62 12.63 -13.50 15.47
C CYS A 62 13.98 -12.77 15.32
N PRO A 63 14.72 -12.55 16.43
CA PRO A 63 15.93 -11.71 16.43
C PRO A 63 17.06 -12.27 15.56
N ASP A 64 17.08 -13.58 15.35
CA ASP A 64 18.09 -14.27 14.52
C ASP A 64 17.72 -14.29 13.02
N ALA A 65 16.52 -13.85 12.64
CA ALA A 65 16.05 -13.86 11.27
C ALA A 65 16.41 -12.56 10.53
N GLU A 66 17.01 -12.68 9.34
CA GLU A 66 17.19 -11.54 8.45
C GLU A 66 15.87 -11.21 7.73
N TYR A 67 15.19 -10.17 8.19
CA TYR A 67 13.94 -9.73 7.60
C TYR A 67 14.15 -8.74 6.45
N THR A 68 13.44 -8.97 5.34
CA THR A 68 13.34 -8.06 4.20
C THR A 68 11.92 -8.12 3.66
N GLY A 69 11.22 -6.99 3.69
CA GLY A 69 9.83 -6.94 3.27
C GLY A 69 9.52 -5.68 2.47
N ILE A 70 8.47 -5.76 1.67
CA ILE A 70 7.85 -4.61 1.02
C ILE A 70 6.35 -4.62 1.31
N ALA A 71 5.77 -3.41 1.37
CA ALA A 71 4.34 -3.20 1.26
C ALA A 71 4.02 -2.82 -0.19
N MET A 72 3.00 -3.48 -0.75
CA MET A 72 2.44 -3.11 -2.05
C MET A 72 1.25 -2.20 -1.82
N GLU A 73 1.37 -0.93 -2.24
CA GLU A 73 0.29 0.04 -2.13
C GLU A 73 -0.23 0.45 -3.50
N TYR A 74 -1.53 0.26 -3.75
CA TYR A 74 -2.14 0.49 -5.06
C TYR A 74 -2.99 1.76 -5.09
N GLY A 75 -2.76 2.60 -6.09
CA GLY A 75 -3.58 3.79 -6.31
C GLY A 75 -5.02 3.45 -6.66
N THR A 76 -5.95 4.31 -6.21
CA THR A 76 -7.39 4.19 -6.45
C THR A 76 -7.95 5.52 -6.96
N LEU A 77 -8.56 6.31 -6.07
CA LEU A 77 -9.04 7.67 -6.35
C LEU A 77 -7.96 8.72 -6.06
N PRO A 78 -8.07 9.94 -6.62
CA PRO A 78 -7.27 11.08 -6.19
C PRO A 78 -7.42 11.38 -4.69
N PRO A 79 -6.38 11.97 -4.04
CA PRO A 79 -6.37 12.19 -2.59
C PRO A 79 -7.59 12.96 -2.04
N PHE A 80 -8.06 13.97 -2.78
CA PHE A 80 -9.21 14.77 -2.35
C PHE A 80 -10.52 13.97 -2.37
N GLU A 81 -10.74 13.14 -3.39
CA GLU A 81 -11.92 12.28 -3.48
C GLU A 81 -11.92 11.19 -2.41
N MET A 82 -10.75 10.56 -2.17
CA MET A 82 -10.55 9.63 -1.06
C MET A 82 -10.90 10.29 0.28
N MET A 83 -10.39 11.51 0.53
CA MET A 83 -10.68 12.24 1.76
C MET A 83 -12.18 12.53 1.92
N GLN A 84 -12.89 12.85 0.84
CA GLN A 84 -14.33 13.11 0.90
C GLN A 84 -15.13 11.84 1.18
N ALA A 85 -14.76 10.70 0.60
CA ALA A 85 -15.38 9.41 0.91
C ALA A 85 -15.21 9.05 2.39
N LEU A 86 -13.99 9.20 2.94
CA LEU A 86 -13.71 8.98 4.36
C LEU A 86 -14.51 9.91 5.27
N ARG A 87 -14.63 11.20 4.91
CA ARG A 87 -15.41 12.18 5.67
C ARG A 87 -16.91 11.86 5.66
N ALA A 88 -17.45 11.46 4.51
CA ALA A 88 -18.85 11.08 4.39
C ALA A 88 -19.16 9.84 5.24
N GLU A 89 -18.30 8.82 5.20
CA GLU A 89 -18.43 7.61 6.00
C GLU A 89 -18.33 7.91 7.51
N HIS A 90 -17.40 8.78 7.93
CA HIS A 90 -17.32 9.22 9.31
C HIS A 90 -18.57 9.98 9.76
N TRP A 91 -19.08 10.89 8.92
CA TRP A 91 -20.32 11.61 9.18
C TRP A 91 -21.49 10.65 9.35
N LEU A 92 -21.63 9.64 8.50
CA LEU A 92 -22.69 8.64 8.59
C LEU A 92 -22.63 7.85 9.92
N ASN A 93 -21.43 7.51 10.40
CA ASN A 93 -21.27 6.80 11.67
C ASN A 93 -21.78 7.59 12.89
N VAL A 94 -21.82 8.93 12.81
CA VAL A 94 -22.35 9.79 13.88
C VAL A 94 -23.77 10.31 13.60
N HIS A 95 -24.37 9.95 12.46
CA HIS A 95 -25.76 10.26 12.07
C HIS A 95 -26.51 9.00 11.62
N PRO A 96 -26.77 8.04 12.53
CA PRO A 96 -27.46 6.79 12.19
C PRO A 96 -28.90 7.00 11.70
N GLU A 97 -29.50 8.17 11.95
CA GLU A 97 -30.83 8.57 11.48
C GLU A 97 -30.87 9.00 10.01
N ALA A 98 -29.72 9.08 9.34
CA ALA A 98 -29.66 9.47 7.93
C ALA A 98 -30.59 8.61 7.05
N PRO A 99 -31.24 9.19 6.03
CA PRO A 99 -32.10 8.44 5.13
C PRO A 99 -31.37 7.23 4.53
N ALA A 100 -32.04 6.07 4.47
CA ALA A 100 -31.43 4.82 4.04
C ALA A 100 -30.77 4.90 2.65
N ALA A 101 -31.35 5.68 1.74
CA ALA A 101 -30.77 5.90 0.41
C ALA A 101 -29.43 6.66 0.45
N LEU A 102 -29.31 7.68 1.32
CA LEU A 102 -28.07 8.43 1.50
C LEU A 102 -27.01 7.57 2.18
N ALA A 103 -27.41 6.80 3.20
CA ALA A 103 -26.51 5.86 3.87
C ALA A 103 -25.93 4.84 2.87
N ALA A 104 -26.78 4.24 2.02
CA ALA A 104 -26.35 3.31 0.98
C ALA A 104 -25.38 3.95 -0.02
N GLN A 105 -25.66 5.19 -0.44
CA GLN A 105 -24.79 5.94 -1.34
C GLN A 105 -23.40 6.18 -0.71
N ILE A 106 -23.33 6.62 0.54
CA ILE A 106 -22.06 6.87 1.26
C ILE A 106 -21.27 5.57 1.41
N LYS A 107 -21.93 4.45 1.76
CA LYS A 107 -21.28 3.14 1.85
C LYS A 107 -20.71 2.69 0.52
N GLN A 108 -21.43 2.91 -0.58
CA GLN A 108 -20.94 2.59 -1.92
C GLN A 108 -19.75 3.48 -2.30
N GLN A 109 -19.81 4.78 -2.05
CA GLN A 109 -18.68 5.70 -2.29
C GLN A 109 -17.43 5.30 -1.51
N MET A 110 -17.60 4.87 -0.25
CA MET A 110 -16.50 4.34 0.56
C MET A 110 -15.92 3.06 -0.04
N MET A 111 -16.75 2.14 -0.52
CA MET A 111 -16.29 0.94 -1.21
C MET A 111 -15.51 1.28 -2.49
N ASP A 112 -16.06 2.15 -3.33
CA ASP A 112 -15.46 2.56 -4.61
C ASP A 112 -14.11 3.28 -4.40
N ALA A 113 -13.94 3.99 -3.28
CA ALA A 113 -12.70 4.65 -2.92
C ALA A 113 -11.54 3.66 -2.71
N PHE A 114 -11.82 2.46 -2.23
CA PHE A 114 -10.82 1.40 -1.99
C PHE A 114 -10.83 0.31 -3.07
N TYR A 115 -11.87 0.27 -3.91
CA TYR A 115 -12.07 -0.76 -4.93
C TYR A 115 -12.73 -0.16 -6.20
N VAL A 116 -11.91 0.24 -7.17
CA VAL A 116 -12.35 0.89 -8.43
C VAL A 116 -13.24 -0.04 -9.30
N ASN A 117 -13.24 -1.34 -9.01
CA ASN A 117 -14.09 -2.38 -9.62
C ASN A 117 -14.11 -2.43 -11.16
N THR A 118 -13.00 -2.10 -11.81
CA THR A 118 -12.82 -2.34 -13.25
C THR A 118 -11.92 -3.56 -13.49
N ASP A 119 -12.08 -4.22 -14.62
CA ASP A 119 -11.25 -5.38 -14.96
C ASP A 119 -9.79 -4.95 -15.20
N GLU A 120 -9.58 -3.75 -15.76
CA GLU A 120 -8.26 -3.17 -15.97
C GLU A 120 -7.52 -2.97 -14.64
N TRP A 121 -8.17 -2.37 -13.63
CA TRP A 121 -7.56 -2.11 -12.33
C TRP A 121 -7.24 -3.42 -11.59
N LYS A 122 -8.14 -4.41 -11.64
CA LYS A 122 -7.91 -5.75 -11.06
C LYS A 122 -6.74 -6.46 -11.73
N GLN A 123 -6.65 -6.40 -13.05
CA GLN A 123 -5.55 -7.00 -13.81
C GLN A 123 -4.21 -6.36 -13.45
N GLN A 124 -4.16 -5.04 -13.31
CA GLN A 124 -2.95 -4.31 -12.90
C GLN A 124 -2.47 -4.74 -11.52
N ILE A 125 -3.37 -4.88 -10.53
CA ILE A 125 -3.01 -5.35 -9.19
C ILE A 125 -2.42 -6.76 -9.24
N ILE A 126 -3.15 -7.70 -9.84
CA ILE A 126 -2.74 -9.11 -9.87
C ILE A 126 -1.39 -9.25 -10.57
N THR A 127 -1.18 -8.54 -11.68
CA THR A 127 0.07 -8.60 -12.44
C THR A 127 1.26 -8.13 -11.60
N GLN A 128 1.14 -6.96 -10.97
CA GLN A 128 2.22 -6.39 -10.15
C GLN A 128 2.46 -7.19 -8.86
N ALA A 129 1.40 -7.68 -8.21
CA ALA A 129 1.51 -8.54 -7.03
C ALA A 129 2.24 -9.86 -7.37
N ARG A 130 1.90 -10.49 -8.49
CA ARG A 130 2.60 -11.71 -8.92
C ARG A 130 4.05 -11.42 -9.26
N GLN A 131 4.33 -10.30 -9.92
CA GLN A 131 5.70 -9.87 -10.20
C GLN A 131 6.52 -9.72 -8.91
N SER A 132 5.97 -9.05 -7.88
CA SER A 132 6.69 -8.86 -6.62
C SER A 132 6.91 -10.16 -5.85
N LEU A 133 5.97 -11.12 -5.94
CA LEU A 133 6.13 -12.45 -5.36
C LEU A 133 7.26 -13.25 -6.04
N PHE A 134 7.35 -13.23 -7.37
CA PHE A 134 8.45 -13.90 -8.07
C PHE A 134 9.80 -13.25 -7.75
N GLN A 135 9.86 -11.91 -7.75
CA GLN A 135 11.06 -11.16 -7.34
C GLN A 135 11.51 -11.51 -5.91
N ALA A 136 10.57 -11.75 -4.99
CA ALA A 136 10.89 -12.17 -3.63
C ALA A 136 11.54 -13.57 -3.59
N VAL A 137 11.05 -14.52 -4.39
CA VAL A 137 11.62 -15.87 -4.47
C VAL A 137 13.01 -15.84 -5.10
N ASP A 138 13.20 -15.04 -6.15
CA ASP A 138 14.51 -14.86 -6.79
C ASP A 138 15.50 -14.24 -5.79
N GLY A 139 15.06 -13.23 -5.02
CA GLY A 139 15.86 -12.59 -3.98
C GLY A 139 16.24 -13.52 -2.81
N LEU A 140 15.38 -14.46 -2.44
CA LEU A 140 15.73 -15.48 -1.44
C LEU A 140 16.83 -16.44 -1.92
N SER A 141 17.05 -16.53 -3.23
CA SER A 141 18.03 -17.43 -3.85
C SER A 141 19.32 -16.74 -4.27
N SER A 142 19.47 -15.44 -4.01
CA SER A 142 20.60 -14.59 -4.47
C SER A 142 21.80 -14.59 -3.55
#